data_AF-A0A3D4W4W2-F1
#
_entry.id   AF-A0A3D4W4W2-F1
#
_cell.length_a   1.000
_cell.length_b   1.000
_cell.length_c   1.000
_cell.angle_alpha   90.00
_cell.angle_beta   90.00
_cell.angle_gamma   90.00
#
_symmetry.space_group_name_H-M   'P 1'
#
loop_
_entity.id
_entity.type
_entity.pdbx_description
1 polymer ?
#
loop_
_entity_poly.entity_id
_entity_poly.type
_entity_poly.pdbx_seq_one_letter_code
_entity_poly.pdbx_strand_id
1 'polypeptide(L)'
;MQARNIEILTGLRRLELVYGDGVPGLNQIVEKLWDSIPGVLVIYQTPELQKWWASLDEVWKNIFTQYEPVGPEPDREQLHRVASIRNLDISRNRGVSGLMPLSVLKRLEVLNISGVQVSDLLPLGLITRLQELDCSNTPLTDLSPLTSNRKLKKLNCSNTPLSKIDPLRFLTELENLDISGTQISRLNAFATSVNLVHLSCYNTRVSNLKPLEGLSNLK
;
A
#
# COMPACT_ATOMS: atom_id res chain seq x y z
N MET A 1 -6.95 32.78 -1.75
CA MET A 1 -5.75 32.49 -2.58
C MET A 1 -6.18 31.63 -3.75
N GLN A 2 -5.96 32.07 -5.00
CA GLN A 2 -6.28 31.26 -6.19
C GLN A 2 -5.29 30.09 -6.32
N ALA A 3 -5.75 28.95 -6.87
CA ALA A 3 -5.00 27.69 -7.00
C ALA A 3 -3.58 27.83 -7.61
N ARG A 4 -3.33 28.86 -8.44
CA ARG A 4 -2.00 29.15 -9.01
C ARG A 4 -0.92 29.45 -7.98
N ASN A 5 -1.26 30.02 -6.82
CA ASN A 5 -0.25 30.38 -5.81
C ASN A 5 0.19 29.21 -4.93
N ILE A 6 -0.54 28.08 -4.91
CA ILE A 6 -0.19 26.97 -4.02
C ILE A 6 0.86 26.03 -4.63
N GLU A 7 0.99 26.03 -5.96
CA GLU A 7 2.00 25.23 -6.66
C GLU A 7 3.43 25.70 -6.35
N ILE A 8 3.62 26.96 -5.94
CA ILE A 8 4.93 27.49 -5.53
C ILE A 8 5.55 26.69 -4.37
N LEU A 9 4.70 26.08 -3.53
CA LEU A 9 5.14 25.29 -2.38
C LEU A 9 5.98 24.09 -2.82
N THR A 10 5.75 23.54 -4.02
CA THR A 10 6.54 22.42 -4.57
C THR A 10 8.01 22.78 -4.81
N GLY A 11 8.32 24.07 -4.98
CA GLY A 11 9.69 24.56 -5.15
C GLY A 11 10.46 24.79 -3.85
N LEU A 12 9.80 24.78 -2.70
CA LEU A 12 10.38 25.13 -1.40
C LEU A 12 11.04 23.92 -0.73
N ARG A 13 12.23 23.53 -1.21
CA ARG A 13 12.92 22.27 -0.81
C ARG A 13 13.24 22.09 0.69
N ARG A 14 13.08 23.13 1.51
CA ARG A 14 13.30 23.10 2.98
C ARG A 14 11.99 23.16 3.79
N LEU A 15 10.84 23.04 3.14
CA LEU A 15 9.55 23.11 3.80
C LEU A 15 9.31 21.81 4.57
N GLU A 16 9.17 21.92 5.89
CA GLU A 16 8.94 20.77 6.77
C GLU A 16 7.46 20.59 7.10
N LEU A 17 6.69 21.68 7.14
CA LEU A 17 5.30 21.70 7.58
C LEU A 17 4.46 22.66 6.75
N VAL A 18 3.25 22.23 6.37
CA VAL A 18 2.23 23.04 5.69
C VAL A 18 0.91 22.89 6.41
N TYR A 19 0.37 23.98 6.97
CA TYR A 19 -1.01 24.01 7.44
C TYR A 19 -1.95 24.37 6.29
N GLY A 20 -2.84 23.44 5.98
CA GLY A 20 -3.61 23.40 4.74
C GLY A 20 -5.12 23.28 4.90
N ASP A 21 -5.61 23.07 6.12
CA ASP A 21 -7.05 23.06 6.38
C ASP A 21 -7.72 24.35 5.91
N GLY A 22 -8.83 24.20 5.18
CA GLY A 22 -9.57 25.34 4.60
C GLY A 22 -8.89 25.98 3.38
N VAL A 23 -7.77 25.46 2.89
CA VAL A 23 -7.10 25.97 1.68
C VAL A 23 -7.67 25.31 0.42
N PRO A 24 -8.41 26.03 -0.44
CA PRO A 24 -9.01 25.45 -1.64
C PRO A 24 -7.96 24.92 -2.61
N GLY A 25 -8.18 23.71 -3.13
CA GLY A 25 -7.30 23.09 -4.13
C GLY A 25 -6.05 22.41 -3.58
N LEU A 26 -5.73 22.54 -2.28
CA LEU A 26 -4.55 21.88 -1.70
C LEU A 26 -4.59 20.36 -1.90
N ASN A 27 -5.74 19.72 -1.66
CA ASN A 27 -5.90 18.26 -1.81
C ASN A 27 -5.54 17.75 -3.21
N GLN A 28 -5.63 18.59 -4.24
CA GLN A 28 -5.28 18.24 -5.62
C GLN A 28 -3.76 18.24 -5.88
N ILE A 29 -2.98 18.86 -4.99
CA ILE A 29 -1.53 18.99 -5.13
C ILE A 29 -0.74 18.30 -4.01
N VAL A 30 -1.40 17.74 -2.99
CA VAL A 30 -0.75 17.07 -1.85
C VAL A 30 0.24 16.00 -2.33
N GLU A 31 -0.15 15.16 -3.28
CA GLU A 31 0.74 14.14 -3.83
C GLU A 31 1.97 14.75 -4.51
N LYS A 32 1.80 15.84 -5.27
CA LYS A 32 2.91 16.57 -5.90
C LYS A 32 3.85 17.18 -4.86
N LEU A 33 3.31 17.65 -3.73
CA LEU A 33 4.12 18.16 -2.62
C LEU A 33 4.97 17.05 -2.02
N TRP A 34 4.40 15.87 -1.80
CA TRP A 34 5.15 14.71 -1.31
C TRP A 34 6.21 14.22 -2.30
N ASP A 35 5.94 14.27 -3.60
CA ASP A 35 6.93 13.93 -4.63
C ASP A 35 8.09 14.93 -4.68
N SER A 36 7.80 16.22 -4.49
CA SER A 36 8.79 17.29 -4.57
C SER A 36 9.58 17.45 -3.27
N ILE A 37 8.93 17.18 -2.13
CA ILE A 37 9.46 17.39 -0.78
C ILE A 37 9.07 16.17 0.07
N PRO A 38 9.82 15.05 -0.01
CA PRO A 38 9.44 13.80 0.64
C PRO A 38 9.23 13.91 2.16
N GLY A 39 9.90 14.84 2.84
CA GLY A 39 9.79 15.03 4.28
C GLY A 39 8.69 15.98 4.75
N VAL A 40 7.96 16.65 3.84
CA VAL A 40 6.98 17.67 4.25
C VAL A 40 5.75 17.01 4.89
N LEU A 41 5.39 17.48 6.09
CA LEU A 41 4.13 17.18 6.74
C LEU A 41 3.08 18.17 6.24
N VAL A 42 2.04 17.68 5.56
CA VAL A 42 0.92 18.51 5.09
C VAL A 42 -0.28 18.23 5.96
N ILE A 43 -0.77 19.24 6.66
CA ILE A 43 -1.94 19.17 7.53
C ILE A 43 -3.18 19.61 6.73
N TYR A 44 -4.05 18.67 6.36
CA TYR A 44 -5.22 18.91 5.53
C TYR A 44 -6.32 17.88 5.82
N GLN A 45 -7.60 18.26 5.72
CA GLN A 45 -8.70 17.36 6.05
C GLN A 45 -8.62 16.84 7.51
N THR A 46 -8.19 17.71 8.43
CA THR A 46 -8.10 17.37 9.86
C THR A 46 -9.42 16.83 10.42
N PRO A 47 -10.61 17.39 10.12
CA PRO A 47 -11.88 16.86 10.65
C PRO A 47 -12.16 15.42 10.22
N GLU A 48 -11.80 15.04 9.00
CA GLU A 48 -11.92 13.67 8.48
C GLU A 48 -10.97 12.72 9.18
N LEU A 49 -9.73 13.15 9.41
CA LEU A 49 -8.71 12.33 10.08
C LEU A 49 -9.02 12.15 11.57
N GLN A 50 -9.60 13.16 12.22
CA GLN A 50 -10.12 13.04 13.59
C GLN A 50 -11.27 12.03 13.68
N LYS A 51 -12.23 12.07 12.74
CA LYS A 51 -13.31 11.08 12.65
C LYS A 51 -12.78 9.68 12.40
N TRP A 52 -11.79 9.55 11.51
CA TRP A 52 -11.10 8.29 11.25
C TRP A 52 -10.48 7.73 12.53
N TRP A 53 -9.68 8.51 13.25
CA TRP A 53 -9.05 8.05 14.50
C TRP A 53 -10.07 7.63 15.56
N ALA A 54 -11.13 8.43 15.74
CA ALA A 54 -12.21 8.13 16.67
C ALA A 54 -12.97 6.83 16.32
N SER A 55 -12.98 6.44 15.04
CA SER A 55 -13.63 5.21 14.57
C SER A 55 -12.79 3.94 14.75
N LEU A 56 -11.50 4.08 15.06
CA LEU A 56 -10.59 2.94 15.21
C LEU A 56 -10.90 2.16 16.49
N ASP A 57 -10.76 0.84 16.41
CA ASP A 57 -10.69 0.00 17.59
C ASP A 57 -9.32 0.15 18.30
N GLU A 58 -9.23 -0.40 19.51
CA GLU A 58 -8.01 -0.33 20.31
C GLU A 58 -6.84 -1.11 19.68
N VAL A 59 -7.10 -2.13 18.86
CA VAL A 59 -6.03 -2.87 18.16
C VAL A 59 -5.33 -1.93 17.17
N TRP A 60 -6.09 -1.21 16.37
CA TRP A 60 -5.55 -0.26 15.39
C TRP A 60 -4.91 0.96 16.03
N LYS A 61 -5.49 1.53 17.09
CA LYS A 61 -4.84 2.61 17.84
C LYS A 61 -3.50 2.16 18.42
N ASN A 62 -3.44 0.96 19.00
CA ASN A 62 -2.19 0.40 19.53
C ASN A 62 -1.15 0.17 18.43
N ILE A 63 -1.56 -0.37 17.28
CA ILE A 63 -0.68 -0.54 16.12
C ILE A 63 -0.09 0.80 15.70
N PHE A 64 -0.91 1.82 15.46
CA PHE A 64 -0.39 3.11 15.01
C PHE A 64 0.50 3.79 16.04
N THR A 65 0.16 3.66 17.33
CA THR A 65 0.94 4.24 18.44
C THR A 65 2.34 3.63 18.57
N GLN A 66 2.56 2.40 18.09
CA GLN A 66 3.91 1.79 18.04
C GLN A 66 4.83 2.45 17.02
N TYR A 67 4.27 3.02 15.95
CA TYR A 67 5.03 3.66 14.88
C TYR A 67 5.12 5.18 15.09
N GLU A 68 4.04 5.80 15.55
CA GLU A 68 3.95 7.23 15.79
C GLU A 68 3.36 7.46 17.19
N PRO A 69 4.17 7.84 18.19
CA PRO A 69 3.70 8.05 19.54
C PRO A 69 2.65 9.16 19.62
N VAL A 70 1.44 8.78 20.02
CA VAL A 70 0.29 9.68 20.14
C VAL A 70 -0.46 9.47 21.45
N GLY A 71 -1.11 10.53 21.93
CA GLY A 71 -2.01 10.46 23.08
C GLY A 71 -3.38 9.87 22.71
N PRO A 72 -4.29 9.71 23.70
CA PRO A 72 -5.65 9.22 23.45
C PRO A 72 -6.44 10.14 22.51
N GLU A 73 -6.17 11.45 22.59
CA GLU A 73 -6.73 12.49 21.74
C GLU A 73 -5.59 13.17 20.97
N PRO A 74 -5.12 12.59 19.86
CA PRO A 74 -4.03 13.16 19.10
C PRO A 74 -4.40 14.51 18.49
N ASP A 75 -3.47 15.44 18.53
CA ASP A 75 -3.62 16.70 17.79
C ASP A 75 -3.53 16.48 16.27
N ARG A 76 -3.81 17.54 15.51
CA ARG A 76 -3.80 17.49 14.04
C ARG A 76 -2.44 17.05 13.48
N GLU A 77 -1.33 17.46 14.06
CA GLU A 77 -0.02 17.09 13.54
C GLU A 77 0.32 15.63 13.84
N GLN A 78 -0.01 15.17 15.04
CA GLN A 78 0.08 13.77 15.44
C GLN A 78 -0.72 12.87 14.49
N LEU A 79 -1.97 13.22 14.20
CA LEU A 79 -2.80 12.48 13.25
C LEU A 79 -2.17 12.42 11.85
N HIS A 80 -1.63 13.53 11.35
CA HIS A 80 -1.01 13.55 10.02
C HIS A 80 0.34 12.83 9.97
N ARG A 81 1.08 12.77 11.09
CA ARG A 81 2.26 11.90 11.21
C ARG A 81 1.87 10.43 11.10
N VAL A 82 0.83 10.01 11.83
CA VAL A 82 0.25 8.66 11.67
C VAL A 82 -0.17 8.41 10.22
N ALA A 83 -0.88 9.34 9.59
CA ALA A 83 -1.30 9.22 8.19
C ALA A 83 -0.14 9.20 7.17
N SER A 84 1.06 9.61 7.60
CA SER A 84 2.28 9.67 6.79
C SER A 84 3.18 8.44 6.94
N ILE A 85 2.78 7.43 7.74
CA ILE A 85 3.51 6.17 7.88
C ILE A 85 3.78 5.55 6.49
N ARG A 86 5.06 5.24 6.23
CA ARG A 86 5.53 4.67 4.96
C ARG A 86 5.78 3.17 5.03
N ASN A 87 6.10 2.65 6.21
CA ASN A 87 6.40 1.24 6.43
C ASN A 87 5.58 0.76 7.61
N LEU A 88 4.77 -0.27 7.41
CA LEU A 88 3.89 -0.82 8.44
C LEU A 88 3.97 -2.34 8.44
N ASP A 89 4.28 -2.92 9.60
CA ASP A 89 4.26 -4.36 9.83
C ASP A 89 3.20 -4.68 10.89
N ILE A 90 2.16 -5.40 10.46
CA ILE A 90 1.10 -5.88 11.34
C ILE A 90 1.05 -7.41 11.42
N SER A 91 2.06 -8.12 10.92
CA SER A 91 2.13 -9.60 10.91
C SER A 91 1.97 -10.24 12.28
N ARG A 92 2.37 -9.51 13.34
CA ARG A 92 2.25 -9.96 14.74
C ARG A 92 0.90 -9.65 15.38
N ASN A 93 0.00 -8.95 14.67
CA ASN A 93 -1.29 -8.49 15.20
C ASN A 93 -2.44 -9.41 14.77
N ARG A 94 -2.59 -10.53 15.49
CA ARG A 94 -3.64 -11.53 15.23
C ARG A 94 -5.07 -11.03 15.44
N GLY A 95 -5.25 -9.89 16.11
CA GLY A 95 -6.55 -9.26 16.35
C GLY A 95 -7.08 -8.45 15.15
N VAL A 96 -6.28 -8.26 14.09
CA VAL A 96 -6.70 -7.51 12.91
C VAL A 96 -7.62 -8.37 12.04
N SER A 97 -8.86 -7.92 11.88
CA SER A 97 -9.90 -8.57 11.06
C SER A 97 -10.17 -7.87 9.73
N GLY A 98 -9.65 -6.66 9.52
CA GLY A 98 -9.86 -5.90 8.29
C GLY A 98 -8.91 -4.71 8.16
N LEU A 99 -8.70 -4.27 6.92
CA LEU A 99 -7.68 -3.25 6.58
C LEU A 99 -8.24 -1.85 6.35
N MET A 100 -9.54 -1.61 6.59
CA MET A 100 -10.16 -0.30 6.37
C MET A 100 -9.39 0.87 7.01
N PRO A 101 -8.81 0.71 8.22
CA PRO A 101 -7.98 1.75 8.84
C PRO A 101 -6.78 2.20 8.02
N LEU A 102 -6.25 1.36 7.11
CA LEU A 102 -5.13 1.71 6.24
C LEU A 102 -5.48 2.70 5.12
N SER A 103 -6.78 2.93 4.85
CA SER A 103 -7.25 3.73 3.71
C SER A 103 -6.76 5.19 3.70
N VAL A 104 -6.39 5.74 4.86
CA VAL A 104 -5.84 7.09 5.01
C VAL A 104 -4.32 7.17 4.79
N LEU A 105 -3.61 6.03 4.81
CA LEU A 105 -2.14 5.97 4.66
C LEU A 105 -1.71 6.11 3.20
N LYS A 106 -1.99 7.25 2.57
CA LYS A 106 -1.68 7.50 1.14
C LYS A 106 -0.20 7.41 0.80
N ARG A 107 0.65 7.49 1.82
CA ARG A 107 2.11 7.44 1.73
C ARG A 107 2.71 6.06 2.02
N LEU A 108 1.89 5.07 2.33
CA LEU A 108 2.37 3.72 2.64
C LEU A 108 3.03 3.08 1.41
N GLU A 109 4.25 2.60 1.61
CA GLU A 109 5.14 2.02 0.58
C GLU A 109 5.44 0.55 0.88
N VAL A 110 5.58 0.18 2.15
CA VAL A 110 5.85 -1.20 2.57
C VAL A 110 4.80 -1.64 3.56
N LEU A 111 4.14 -2.75 3.27
CA LEU A 111 3.13 -3.34 4.14
C LEU A 111 3.38 -4.85 4.32
N ASN A 112 3.51 -5.26 5.57
CA ASN A 112 3.53 -6.67 5.95
C ASN A 112 2.27 -7.02 6.75
N ILE A 113 1.38 -7.82 6.15
CA ILE A 113 0.19 -8.40 6.78
C ILE A 113 0.28 -9.93 6.88
N SER A 114 1.48 -10.51 6.71
CA SER A 114 1.66 -11.96 6.71
C SER A 114 1.11 -12.62 7.98
N GLY A 115 0.41 -13.74 7.81
CA GLY A 115 -0.19 -14.49 8.93
C GLY A 115 -1.41 -13.82 9.60
N VAL A 116 -1.84 -12.64 9.16
CA VAL A 116 -3.05 -11.98 9.65
C VAL A 116 -4.29 -12.63 9.01
N GLN A 117 -5.40 -12.74 9.77
CA GLN A 117 -6.65 -13.33 9.29
C GLN A 117 -7.48 -12.35 8.44
N VAL A 118 -6.87 -11.77 7.42
CA VAL A 118 -7.50 -10.84 6.47
C VAL A 118 -7.65 -11.52 5.11
N SER A 119 -8.86 -11.50 4.56
CA SER A 119 -9.17 -12.00 3.22
C SER A 119 -9.49 -10.89 2.21
N ASP A 120 -9.71 -9.65 2.66
CA ASP A 120 -10.11 -8.52 1.82
C ASP A 120 -9.02 -7.45 1.78
N LEU A 121 -8.55 -7.16 0.57
CA LEU A 121 -7.53 -6.14 0.29
C LEU A 121 -8.12 -4.85 -0.31
N LEU A 122 -9.45 -4.69 -0.38
CA LEU A 122 -10.10 -3.51 -0.95
C LEU A 122 -9.47 -2.17 -0.51
N PRO A 123 -9.12 -1.97 0.78
CA PRO A 123 -8.48 -0.73 1.22
C PRO A 123 -7.14 -0.42 0.55
N LEU A 124 -6.39 -1.45 0.12
CA LEU A 124 -5.09 -1.28 -0.52
C LEU A 124 -5.18 -0.70 -1.93
N GLY A 125 -6.35 -0.81 -2.59
CA GLY A 125 -6.60 -0.16 -3.88
C GLY A 125 -6.57 1.37 -3.81
N LEU A 126 -6.69 1.93 -2.60
CA LEU A 126 -6.60 3.37 -2.34
C LEU A 126 -5.18 3.85 -2.00
N ILE A 127 -4.20 2.94 -1.94
CA ILE A 127 -2.80 3.16 -1.54
C ILE A 127 -1.88 2.98 -2.75
N THR A 128 -1.94 3.93 -3.69
CA THR A 128 -1.27 3.83 -5.01
C THR A 128 0.26 3.87 -4.95
N ARG A 129 0.84 4.21 -3.79
CA ARG A 129 2.29 4.30 -3.55
C ARG A 129 2.92 3.01 -3.02
N LEU A 130 2.13 1.96 -2.79
CA LEU A 130 2.63 0.69 -2.28
C LEU A 130 3.67 0.08 -3.24
N GLN A 131 4.85 -0.27 -2.72
CA GLN A 131 5.99 -0.84 -3.42
C GLN A 131 6.27 -2.28 -2.99
N GLU A 132 6.03 -2.60 -1.72
CA GLU A 132 6.24 -3.95 -1.19
C GLU A 132 5.02 -4.38 -0.38
N LEU A 133 4.50 -5.57 -0.69
CA LEU A 133 3.40 -6.20 0.03
C LEU A 133 3.75 -7.64 0.36
N ASP A 134 3.76 -7.97 1.64
CA ASP A 134 3.69 -9.36 2.10
C ASP A 134 2.31 -9.65 2.67
N CYS A 135 1.54 -10.46 1.96
CA CYS A 135 0.24 -10.99 2.38
C CYS A 135 0.26 -12.53 2.43
N SER A 136 1.43 -13.13 2.64
CA SER A 136 1.57 -14.58 2.75
C SER A 136 0.86 -15.14 3.98
N ASN A 137 0.48 -16.42 3.92
CA ASN A 137 -0.17 -17.13 5.03
C ASN A 137 -1.48 -16.45 5.49
N THR A 138 -2.23 -15.86 4.55
CA THR A 138 -3.54 -15.24 4.79
C THR A 138 -4.64 -16.02 4.05
N PRO A 139 -5.92 -15.93 4.47
CA PRO A 139 -7.03 -16.58 3.76
C PRO A 139 -7.44 -15.85 2.46
N LEU A 140 -6.49 -15.22 1.76
CA LEU A 140 -6.73 -14.40 0.59
C LEU A 140 -7.10 -15.23 -0.65
N THR A 141 -8.20 -14.87 -1.31
CA THR A 141 -8.68 -15.55 -2.53
C THR A 141 -8.75 -14.63 -3.75
N ASP A 142 -8.56 -13.32 -3.59
CA ASP A 142 -8.68 -12.34 -4.66
C ASP A 142 -7.59 -11.26 -4.58
N LEU A 143 -6.98 -10.95 -5.73
CA LEU A 143 -5.98 -9.89 -5.88
C LEU A 143 -6.50 -8.69 -6.69
N SER A 144 -7.79 -8.68 -7.08
CA SER A 144 -8.40 -7.59 -7.85
C SER A 144 -8.26 -6.20 -7.20
N PRO A 145 -8.27 -6.05 -5.86
CA PRO A 145 -7.96 -4.77 -5.22
C PRO A 145 -6.58 -4.20 -5.55
N LEU A 146 -5.62 -5.06 -5.93
CA LEU A 146 -4.25 -4.62 -6.20
C LEU A 146 -4.04 -3.99 -7.58
N THR A 147 -5.06 -3.99 -8.44
CA THR A 147 -4.96 -3.52 -9.84
C THR A 147 -4.49 -2.07 -9.99
N SER A 148 -4.65 -1.25 -8.94
CA SER A 148 -4.21 0.16 -8.91
C SER A 148 -2.80 0.37 -8.37
N ASN A 149 -2.17 -0.63 -7.75
CA ASN A 149 -0.84 -0.54 -7.15
C ASN A 149 0.28 -0.68 -8.18
N ARG A 150 0.28 0.15 -9.23
CA ARG A 150 1.22 0.06 -10.37
C ARG A 150 2.71 0.21 -9.99
N LYS A 151 2.98 0.74 -8.80
CA LYS A 151 4.32 0.90 -8.20
C LYS A 151 4.78 -0.31 -7.39
N LEU A 152 3.97 -1.37 -7.28
CA LEU A 152 4.33 -2.56 -6.53
C LEU A 152 5.46 -3.32 -7.25
N LYS A 153 6.59 -3.44 -6.55
CA LYS A 153 7.80 -4.12 -7.01
C LYS A 153 7.98 -5.50 -6.41
N LYS A 154 7.50 -5.70 -5.18
CA LYS A 154 7.58 -6.97 -4.47
C LYS A 154 6.22 -7.39 -3.96
N LEU A 155 5.81 -8.59 -4.32
CA LEU A 155 4.59 -9.21 -3.82
C LEU A 155 4.90 -10.63 -3.33
N ASN A 156 4.65 -10.87 -2.04
CA ASN A 156 4.58 -12.21 -1.50
C ASN A 156 3.12 -12.53 -1.16
N CYS A 157 2.52 -13.46 -1.90
CA CYS A 157 1.19 -14.00 -1.62
C CYS A 157 1.22 -15.53 -1.46
N SER A 158 2.37 -16.06 -1.05
CA SER A 158 2.57 -17.48 -0.80
C SER A 158 1.67 -18.03 0.30
N ASN A 159 1.36 -19.31 0.23
CA ASN A 159 0.51 -20.03 1.18
C ASN A 159 -0.86 -19.37 1.38
N THR A 160 -1.47 -18.91 0.29
CA THR A 160 -2.84 -18.40 0.24
C THR A 160 -3.71 -19.30 -0.65
N PRO A 161 -5.03 -19.35 -0.45
CA PRO A 161 -5.94 -20.13 -1.31
C PRO A 161 -6.18 -19.51 -2.71
N LEU A 162 -5.30 -18.63 -3.19
CA LEU A 162 -5.38 -18.04 -4.52
C LEU A 162 -5.34 -19.11 -5.62
N SER A 163 -6.22 -18.98 -6.61
CA SER A 163 -6.27 -19.86 -7.79
C SER A 163 -5.96 -19.13 -9.10
N LYS A 164 -5.91 -17.80 -9.06
CA LYS A 164 -5.74 -16.92 -10.22
C LYS A 164 -4.89 -15.71 -9.86
N ILE A 165 -4.18 -15.20 -10.86
CA ILE A 165 -3.31 -14.02 -10.76
C ILE A 165 -3.55 -13.02 -11.90
N ASP A 166 -4.67 -13.13 -12.61
CA ASP A 166 -5.03 -12.20 -13.69
C ASP A 166 -4.92 -10.70 -13.33
N PRO A 167 -5.17 -10.25 -12.08
CA PRO A 167 -4.93 -8.86 -11.67
C PRO A 167 -3.47 -8.41 -11.75
N LEU A 168 -2.50 -9.33 -11.65
CA LEU A 168 -1.07 -8.98 -11.65
C LEU A 168 -0.60 -8.37 -12.98
N ARG A 169 -1.36 -8.53 -14.07
CA ARG A 169 -1.08 -7.92 -15.39
C ARG A 169 -0.95 -6.38 -15.34
N PHE A 170 -1.53 -5.74 -14.32
CA PHE A 170 -1.51 -4.29 -14.15
C PHE A 170 -0.32 -3.80 -13.31
N LEU A 171 0.40 -4.71 -12.62
CA LEU A 171 1.56 -4.40 -11.79
C LEU A 171 2.81 -4.32 -12.67
N THR A 172 2.90 -3.26 -13.47
CA THR A 172 3.94 -3.11 -14.51
C THR A 172 5.35 -2.96 -13.96
N GLU A 173 5.51 -2.59 -12.69
CA GLU A 173 6.81 -2.48 -12.00
C GLU A 173 7.15 -3.71 -11.16
N LEU A 174 6.38 -4.81 -11.23
CA LEU A 174 6.61 -5.99 -10.42
C LEU A 174 7.91 -6.71 -10.82
N GLU A 175 8.85 -6.79 -9.87
CA GLU A 175 10.18 -7.39 -10.05
C GLU A 175 10.27 -8.75 -9.34
N ASN A 176 9.66 -8.87 -8.16
CA ASN A 176 9.75 -10.06 -7.31
C ASN A 176 8.37 -10.56 -6.94
N LEU A 177 8.09 -11.82 -7.27
CA LEU A 177 6.81 -12.46 -6.97
C LEU A 177 7.01 -13.84 -6.34
N ASP A 178 6.37 -14.05 -5.19
CA ASP A 178 6.21 -15.37 -4.60
C ASP A 178 4.73 -15.76 -4.55
N ILE A 179 4.39 -16.80 -5.33
CA ILE A 179 3.07 -17.44 -5.39
C ILE A 179 3.11 -18.89 -4.89
N SER A 180 4.13 -19.26 -4.13
CA SER A 180 4.35 -20.64 -3.72
C SER A 180 3.27 -21.14 -2.76
N GLY A 181 2.94 -22.43 -2.82
CA GLY A 181 1.90 -22.99 -1.95
C GLY A 181 0.47 -22.47 -2.24
N THR A 182 0.24 -21.91 -3.43
CA THR A 182 -1.10 -21.48 -3.89
C THR A 182 -1.74 -22.54 -4.81
N GLN A 183 -2.98 -22.31 -5.24
CA GLN A 183 -3.70 -23.15 -6.20
C GLN A 183 -3.59 -22.66 -7.65
N ILE A 184 -2.67 -21.73 -7.94
CA ILE A 184 -2.48 -21.14 -9.26
C ILE A 184 -2.02 -22.21 -10.25
N SER A 185 -2.65 -22.26 -11.42
CA SER A 185 -2.34 -23.20 -12.51
C SER A 185 -1.91 -22.54 -13.81
N ARG A 186 -2.12 -21.22 -13.95
CA ARG A 186 -1.85 -20.46 -15.17
C ARG A 186 -1.08 -19.19 -14.85
N LEU A 187 -0.05 -18.92 -15.66
CA LEU A 187 0.84 -17.77 -15.54
C LEU A 187 0.55 -16.68 -16.60
N ASN A 188 -0.70 -16.60 -17.08
CA ASN A 188 -1.13 -15.69 -18.15
C ASN A 188 -0.99 -14.20 -17.80
N ALA A 189 -0.86 -13.86 -16.52
CA ALA A 189 -0.65 -12.49 -16.06
C ALA A 189 0.68 -11.88 -16.54
N PHE A 190 1.67 -12.70 -16.92
CA PHE A 190 3.01 -12.21 -17.25
C PHE A 190 3.28 -12.01 -18.75
N ALA A 191 2.28 -12.23 -19.62
CA ALA A 191 2.44 -11.98 -21.05
C ALA A 191 2.87 -10.53 -21.37
N THR A 192 2.68 -9.59 -20.44
CA THR A 192 3.08 -8.18 -20.55
C THR A 192 4.09 -7.73 -19.48
N SER A 193 4.55 -8.63 -18.61
CA SER A 193 5.39 -8.27 -17.45
C SER A 193 6.87 -8.24 -17.81
N VAL A 194 7.35 -7.12 -18.33
CA VAL A 194 8.75 -6.98 -18.80
C VAL A 194 9.78 -6.86 -17.66
N ASN A 195 9.34 -6.58 -16.43
CA ASN A 195 10.23 -6.27 -15.31
C ASN A 195 10.42 -7.41 -14.31
N LEU A 196 9.74 -8.56 -14.49
CA LEU A 196 9.84 -9.65 -13.54
C LEU A 196 11.26 -10.26 -13.56
N VAL A 197 11.93 -10.24 -12.40
CA VAL A 197 13.29 -10.74 -12.20
C VAL A 197 13.28 -12.06 -11.44
N HIS A 198 12.42 -12.19 -10.42
CA HIS A 198 12.33 -13.39 -9.60
C HIS A 198 10.88 -13.86 -9.47
N LEU A 199 10.66 -15.13 -9.77
CA LEU A 199 9.38 -15.83 -9.61
C LEU A 199 9.60 -17.11 -8.79
N SER A 200 8.96 -17.18 -7.63
CA SER A 200 8.81 -18.44 -6.89
C SER A 200 7.40 -18.98 -7.06
N CYS A 201 7.30 -20.22 -7.56
CA CYS A 201 6.02 -20.90 -7.79
C CYS A 201 6.07 -22.38 -7.39
N TYR A 202 6.88 -22.74 -6.39
CA TYR A 202 6.93 -24.10 -5.89
C TYR A 202 5.61 -24.47 -5.19
N ASN A 203 5.25 -25.76 -5.18
CA ASN A 203 3.99 -26.24 -4.60
C ASN A 203 2.74 -25.50 -5.13
N THR A 204 2.74 -25.16 -6.42
CA THR A 204 1.57 -24.65 -7.14
C THR A 204 0.97 -25.74 -8.04
N ARG A 205 -0.06 -25.40 -8.83
CA ARG A 205 -0.63 -26.28 -9.87
C ARG A 205 -0.13 -25.92 -11.27
N VAL A 206 0.94 -25.14 -11.38
CA VAL A 206 1.51 -24.72 -12.66
C VAL A 206 2.20 -25.91 -13.32
N SER A 207 1.74 -26.25 -14.52
CA SER A 207 2.36 -27.29 -15.37
C SER A 207 2.85 -26.77 -16.72
N ASN A 208 2.53 -25.51 -17.05
CA ASN A 208 2.90 -24.87 -18.30
C ASN A 208 3.63 -23.56 -18.05
N LEU A 209 4.92 -23.53 -18.41
CA LEU A 209 5.80 -22.37 -18.25
C LEU A 209 5.94 -21.53 -19.53
N LYS A 210 5.27 -21.90 -20.63
CA LYS A 210 5.28 -21.12 -21.88
C LYS A 210 4.97 -19.63 -21.68
N PRO A 211 4.06 -19.20 -20.76
CA PRO A 211 3.84 -17.77 -20.51
C PRO A 211 5.06 -16.98 -19.98
N LEU A 212 6.13 -17.66 -19.57
CA LEU A 212 7.38 -17.04 -19.14
C LEU A 212 8.39 -16.89 -20.30
N GLU A 213 8.10 -17.48 -21.46
CA GLU A 213 8.91 -17.32 -22.67
C GLU A 213 8.94 -15.83 -23.07
N GLY A 214 10.14 -15.27 -23.23
CA GLY A 214 10.35 -13.85 -23.54
C GLY A 214 10.57 -12.93 -22.34
N LEU A 215 10.46 -13.44 -21.11
CA LEU A 215 10.84 -12.67 -19.90
C LEU A 215 12.37 -12.64 -19.72
N SER A 216 13.04 -11.79 -20.50
CA SER A 216 14.51 -11.73 -20.56
C SER A 216 15.20 -11.33 -19.25
N ASN A 217 14.46 -10.71 -18.32
CA ASN A 217 14.98 -10.28 -17.03
C ASN A 217 14.87 -11.35 -15.93
N LEU A 218 14.13 -12.44 -16.18
CA LEU A 218 13.92 -13.52 -15.21
C LEU A 218 15.24 -14.27 -14.96
N LYS A 219 15.61 -14.41 -13.69
CA LYS A 219 16.86 -15.04 -13.22
C LYS A 219 16.60 -16.33 -12.48
#